data_AF-A0A3N0Z8L5-F1
#
_entry.id   AF-A0A3N0Z8L5-F1
#
_cell.length_a   1.000
_cell.length_b   1.000
_cell.length_c   1.000
_cell.angle_alpha   90.00
_cell.angle_beta   90.00
_cell.angle_gamma   90.00
#
_symmetry.space_group_name_H-M   'P 1'
#
loop_
_entity.id
_entity.type
_entity.pdbx_description
1 polymer ?
#
loop_
_entity_poly.entity_id
_entity_poly.type
_entity_poly.pdbx_seq_one_letter_code
_entity_poly.pdbx_strand_id
1 'polypeptide(L)'
;MASSSEELDVVSVTTGETEDSPLHSPASEELMEVLTRAVAKLNIDWPAEKQEQQTKSKLDESFLLSRSALPPRRALPFFPDLQTEVSRSWKRPMSYRVFTPQTSTYSNVVGTRKHGYGAMPKAEETLASHLSPEAASSLKAPTFPTKPLKTTSALVGKAYSAVGQAAACLHMMAIMQAYQADLLKDLGDSEEVGADFIHELRQSTDLVLRATKETVKSIGRSMAALVATEHHLWLNLSDIKDRNKTFLLAAPLNPSGLFGDAISTVTERFQEARKQAAAMQQFLPRRTQVPSAAGRE
;
A
#
# COMPACT_ATOMS: atom_id res chain seq x y z
N MET A 1 -48.87 -26.42 43.53
CA MET A 1 -49.64 -27.65 43.29
C MET A 1 -50.49 -27.39 42.04
N ALA A 2 -50.41 -28.09 40.91
CA ALA A 2 -49.67 -29.25 40.43
C ALA A 2 -49.29 -28.92 38.95
N SER A 3 -48.06 -29.14 38.49
CA SER A 3 -47.49 -30.40 38.00
C SER A 3 -48.32 -31.02 36.85
N SER A 4 -47.84 -30.85 35.62
CA SER A 4 -47.95 -31.88 34.58
C SER A 4 -46.69 -31.83 33.71
N SER A 5 -45.90 -32.88 33.86
CA SER A 5 -44.72 -33.23 33.08
C SER A 5 -45.16 -33.81 31.74
N GLU A 6 -44.50 -33.43 30.66
CA GLU A 6 -44.27 -34.32 29.53
C GLU A 6 -42.78 -34.27 29.20
N GLU A 7 -42.22 -35.47 29.11
CA GLU A 7 -40.82 -35.84 29.08
C GLU A 7 -40.52 -36.37 27.68
N LEU A 8 -39.29 -36.10 27.19
CA LEU A 8 -38.58 -36.79 26.09
C LEU A 8 -39.09 -36.46 24.67
N ASP A 9 -38.26 -36.00 23.74
CA ASP A 9 -37.09 -36.74 23.28
C ASP A 9 -35.98 -35.79 22.80
N VAL A 10 -34.82 -35.83 23.47
CA VAL A 10 -33.60 -35.14 23.04
C VAL A 10 -32.95 -36.04 22.00
N VAL A 11 -33.23 -35.75 20.72
CA VAL A 11 -32.46 -36.34 19.63
C VAL A 11 -31.08 -35.70 19.61
N SER A 12 -30.14 -36.39 20.25
CA SER A 12 -28.71 -36.21 20.11
C SER A 12 -28.27 -36.56 18.69
N VAL A 13 -28.19 -35.56 17.81
CA VAL A 13 -27.34 -35.63 16.62
C VAL A 13 -25.96 -35.13 17.03
N THR A 14 -25.16 -36.06 17.53
CA THR A 14 -23.71 -36.00 17.42
C THR A 14 -23.35 -36.49 16.03
N THR A 15 -22.89 -35.61 15.13
CA THR A 15 -21.94 -35.97 14.07
C THR A 15 -21.38 -34.73 13.40
N GLY A 16 -20.15 -34.40 13.79
CA GLY A 16 -19.14 -33.86 12.89
C GLY A 16 -19.33 -32.42 12.44
N GLU A 17 -19.14 -31.46 13.36
CA GLU A 17 -18.47 -30.22 12.95
C GLU A 17 -17.10 -30.64 12.41
N THR A 18 -16.99 -30.65 11.08
CA THR A 18 -15.69 -30.72 10.42
C THR A 18 -15.04 -29.39 10.73
N GLU A 19 -14.21 -29.35 11.77
CA GLU A 19 -13.21 -28.31 11.96
C GLU A 19 -12.23 -28.40 10.78
N ASP A 20 -12.69 -27.92 9.62
CA ASP A 20 -11.85 -27.70 8.47
C ASP A 20 -10.90 -26.57 8.85
N SER A 21 -9.69 -26.96 9.24
CA SER A 21 -8.57 -26.04 9.28
C SER A 21 -8.55 -25.27 7.95
N PRO A 22 -8.49 -23.93 7.93
CA PRO A 22 -8.68 -23.11 6.73
C PRO A 22 -7.58 -23.29 5.65
N LEU A 23 -6.73 -24.31 5.79
CA LEU A 23 -5.55 -24.59 4.98
C LEU A 23 -5.68 -25.86 4.14
N HIS A 24 -6.72 -26.67 4.35
CA HIS A 24 -7.05 -27.85 3.52
C HIS A 24 -8.36 -27.67 2.74
N SER A 25 -8.69 -26.43 2.37
CA SER A 25 -9.80 -26.24 1.43
C SER A 25 -9.36 -26.70 0.03
N PRO A 26 -10.22 -27.41 -0.72
CA PRO A 26 -9.90 -27.87 -2.08
C PRO A 26 -9.48 -26.72 -3.01
N ALA A 27 -10.01 -25.51 -2.77
CA ALA A 27 -9.63 -24.29 -3.50
C ALA A 27 -8.17 -23.84 -3.26
N SER A 28 -7.62 -24.09 -2.06
CA SER A 28 -6.22 -23.78 -1.73
C SER A 28 -5.26 -24.69 -2.49
N GLU A 29 -5.59 -25.99 -2.56
CA GLU A 29 -4.79 -26.98 -3.29
C GLU A 29 -4.78 -26.70 -4.79
N GLU A 30 -5.94 -26.42 -5.38
CA GLU A 30 -6.08 -26.05 -6.80
C GLU A 30 -5.26 -24.80 -7.14
N LEU A 31 -5.34 -23.75 -6.31
CA LEU A 31 -4.55 -22.53 -6.49
C LEU A 31 -3.04 -22.84 -6.52
N MET A 32 -2.56 -23.64 -5.57
CA MET A 32 -1.13 -23.98 -5.48
C MET A 32 -0.65 -24.83 -6.66
N GLU A 33 -1.50 -25.73 -7.15
CA GLU A 33 -1.21 -26.56 -8.32
C GLU A 33 -1.11 -25.70 -9.60
N VAL A 34 -2.08 -24.81 -9.82
CA VAL A 34 -2.10 -23.88 -10.96
C VAL A 34 -0.91 -22.93 -10.90
N LEU A 35 -0.60 -22.37 -9.72
CA LEU A 35 0.57 -21.51 -9.53
C LEU A 35 1.87 -22.24 -9.81
N THR A 36 2.00 -23.51 -9.38
CA THR A 36 3.20 -24.31 -9.65
C THR A 36 3.42 -24.48 -11.15
N ARG A 37 2.35 -24.79 -11.91
CA ARG A 37 2.42 -24.83 -13.38
C ARG A 37 2.73 -23.47 -13.99
N ALA A 38 2.11 -22.40 -13.51
CA ALA A 38 2.29 -21.05 -14.05
C ALA A 38 3.73 -20.55 -13.85
N VAL A 39 4.29 -20.72 -12.65
CA VAL A 39 5.67 -20.37 -12.31
C VAL A 39 6.66 -21.14 -13.19
N ALA A 40 6.46 -22.45 -13.37
CA ALA A 40 7.28 -23.25 -14.27
C ALA A 40 7.18 -22.76 -15.73
N LYS A 41 5.97 -22.44 -16.19
CA LYS A 41 5.73 -21.94 -17.56
C LYS A 41 6.37 -20.58 -17.80
N LEU A 42 6.37 -19.71 -16.78
CA LEU A 42 6.92 -18.36 -16.83
C LEU A 42 8.40 -18.28 -16.44
N ASN A 43 9.01 -19.41 -16.06
CA ASN A 43 10.38 -19.49 -15.57
C ASN A 43 10.66 -18.53 -14.39
N ILE A 44 9.72 -18.49 -13.44
CA ILE A 44 9.84 -17.69 -12.21
C ILE A 44 10.52 -18.54 -11.14
N ASP A 45 11.48 -17.95 -10.42
CA ASP A 45 12.07 -18.61 -9.25
C ASP A 45 11.07 -18.60 -8.09
N TRP A 46 10.61 -19.78 -7.69
CA TRP A 46 9.71 -19.95 -6.54
C TRP A 46 10.25 -21.06 -5.64
N PRO A 47 11.20 -20.73 -4.75
CA PRO A 47 11.85 -21.73 -3.92
C PRO A 47 10.80 -22.45 -3.06
N ALA A 48 11.00 -23.76 -2.87
CA ALA A 48 10.30 -24.46 -1.82
C ALA A 48 10.64 -23.78 -0.49
N GLU A 49 9.63 -23.50 0.33
CA GLU A 49 9.85 -22.97 1.66
C GLU A 49 10.81 -23.93 2.36
N LYS A 50 12.01 -23.44 2.73
CA LYS A 50 12.94 -24.24 3.50
C LYS A 50 12.19 -24.56 4.79
N GLN A 51 11.72 -25.79 4.93
CA GLN A 51 11.39 -26.32 6.24
C GLN A 51 12.67 -26.06 7.05
N GLU A 52 12.64 -25.08 7.95
CA GLU A 52 13.49 -25.19 9.11
C GLU A 52 13.17 -26.58 9.63
N GLN A 53 14.13 -27.49 9.52
CA GLN A 53 14.09 -28.73 10.25
C GLN A 53 14.01 -28.29 11.70
N GLN A 54 12.79 -28.10 12.21
CA GLN A 54 12.53 -28.13 13.62
C GLN A 54 13.17 -29.43 14.03
N THR A 55 14.30 -29.33 14.72
CA THR A 55 14.95 -30.45 15.38
C THR A 55 13.85 -31.09 16.19
N LYS A 56 13.29 -32.21 15.69
CA LYS A 56 12.19 -32.91 16.33
C LYS A 56 12.65 -33.26 17.73
N SER A 57 12.24 -32.46 18.71
CA SER A 57 12.58 -32.73 20.09
C SER A 57 11.75 -33.93 20.51
N LYS A 58 12.35 -34.89 21.20
CA LYS A 58 11.57 -36.01 21.79
C LYS A 58 10.52 -35.52 22.80
N LEU A 59 10.65 -34.28 23.28
CA LEU A 59 9.65 -33.62 24.13
C LEU A 59 8.41 -33.17 23.34
N ASP A 60 8.56 -32.88 22.04
CA ASP A 60 7.43 -32.43 21.21
C ASP A 60 6.44 -33.56 20.92
N GLU A 61 6.89 -34.81 20.96
CA GLU A 61 6.05 -36.03 20.85
C GLU A 61 5.18 -36.26 22.10
N SER A 62 5.44 -35.57 23.20
CA SER A 62 4.70 -35.72 24.47
C SER A 62 3.48 -34.81 24.60
N PHE A 63 3.28 -33.87 23.66
CA PHE A 63 2.12 -32.99 23.66
C PHE A 63 0.93 -33.66 22.96
N LEU A 64 -0.20 -33.78 23.66
CA LEU A 64 -1.47 -34.29 23.12
C LEU A 64 -2.03 -33.41 21.98
N LEU A 65 -1.59 -32.16 21.89
CA LEU A 65 -1.84 -31.23 20.78
C LEU A 65 -0.49 -30.77 20.22
N SER A 66 0.06 -31.58 19.32
CA SER A 66 1.23 -31.21 18.56
C SER A 66 0.90 -30.02 17.63
N ARG A 67 1.44 -28.83 17.94
CA ARG A 67 1.44 -27.66 17.03
C ARG A 67 2.22 -27.91 15.72
N SER A 68 2.80 -29.10 15.59
CA SER A 68 3.54 -29.65 14.44
C SER A 68 2.64 -30.07 13.26
N ALA A 69 1.32 -30.20 13.46
CA ALA A 69 0.41 -30.67 12.41
C ALA A 69 -0.03 -29.61 11.38
N LEU A 70 0.42 -28.35 11.51
CA LEU A 70 0.13 -27.32 10.52
C LEU A 70 1.18 -27.40 9.40
N PRO A 71 0.81 -27.78 8.15
CA PRO A 71 1.75 -27.77 7.05
C PRO A 71 2.33 -26.36 6.85
N PRO A 72 3.62 -26.26 6.47
CA PRO A 72 4.26 -24.96 6.27
C PRO A 72 3.47 -24.13 5.26
N ARG A 73 3.15 -22.90 5.64
CA ARG A 73 2.40 -21.96 4.79
C ARG A 73 3.31 -21.41 3.70
N ARG A 74 3.44 -22.15 2.59
CA ARG A 74 4.25 -21.71 1.45
C ARG A 74 3.78 -20.34 0.94
N ALA A 75 4.66 -19.35 1.00
CA ALA A 75 4.38 -18.02 0.45
C ALA A 75 4.13 -18.08 -1.08
N LEU A 76 3.28 -17.18 -1.58
CA LEU A 76 3.00 -17.02 -3.02
C LEU A 76 4.27 -16.57 -3.78
N PRO A 77 4.40 -16.90 -5.08
CA PRO A 77 5.57 -16.52 -5.87
C PRO A 77 5.68 -14.99 -6.00
N PHE A 78 6.91 -14.49 -5.90
CA PHE A 78 7.21 -13.09 -6.17
C PHE A 78 7.37 -12.87 -7.68
N PHE A 79 6.65 -11.89 -8.25
CA PHE A 79 6.74 -11.58 -9.68
C PHE A 79 7.57 -10.29 -9.92
N PRO A 80 8.84 -10.41 -10.38
CA PRO A 80 9.76 -9.26 -10.43
C PRO A 80 9.34 -8.15 -11.40
N ASP A 81 8.66 -8.50 -12.49
CA ASP A 81 8.22 -7.52 -13.49
C ASP A 81 7.14 -6.59 -12.94
N LEU A 82 6.24 -7.15 -12.12
CA LEU A 82 5.23 -6.38 -11.42
C LEU A 82 5.87 -5.41 -10.42
N GLN A 83 6.86 -5.88 -9.64
CA GLN A 83 7.63 -5.02 -8.75
C GLN A 83 8.37 -3.91 -9.50
N THR A 84 8.95 -4.22 -10.66
CA THR A 84 9.63 -3.24 -11.50
C THR A 84 8.66 -2.13 -11.93
N GLU A 85 7.42 -2.48 -12.27
CA GLU A 85 6.40 -1.51 -12.64
C GLU A 85 5.97 -0.63 -11.45
N VAL A 86 5.72 -1.22 -10.27
CA VAL A 86 5.38 -0.47 -9.06
C VAL A 86 6.51 0.52 -8.70
N SER A 87 7.75 0.03 -8.67
CA SER A 87 8.92 0.78 -8.21
C SER A 87 9.35 1.92 -9.12
N ARG A 88 8.92 1.95 -10.39
CA ARG A 88 9.14 3.12 -11.27
C ARG A 88 8.53 4.39 -10.68
N SER A 89 7.35 4.27 -10.08
CA SER A 89 6.65 5.41 -9.46
C SER A 89 7.35 5.90 -8.20
N TRP A 90 8.13 5.04 -7.55
CA TRP A 90 8.84 5.35 -6.31
C TRP A 90 10.09 6.21 -6.48
N LYS A 91 10.70 6.21 -7.67
CA LYS A 91 11.91 6.99 -7.95
C LYS A 91 11.69 8.50 -7.88
N ARG A 92 10.44 8.96 -8.06
CA ARG A 92 10.09 10.38 -8.13
C ARG A 92 8.72 10.65 -7.47
N PRO A 93 8.59 10.46 -6.15
CA PRO A 93 7.30 10.45 -5.47
C PRO A 93 6.51 11.76 -5.63
N MET A 94 7.22 12.88 -5.80
CA MET A 94 6.62 14.20 -5.97
C MET A 94 6.35 14.61 -7.42
N SER A 95 6.97 13.94 -8.42
CA SER A 95 6.92 14.38 -9.82
C SER A 95 5.76 13.80 -10.62
N TYR A 96 5.17 12.69 -10.17
CA TYR A 96 4.06 12.09 -10.91
C TYR A 96 2.82 12.96 -10.77
N ARG A 97 2.34 13.48 -11.91
CA ARG A 97 0.97 13.98 -11.96
C ARG A 97 0.06 12.78 -11.74
N VAL A 98 -0.88 12.94 -10.81
CA VAL A 98 -2.02 12.02 -10.74
C VAL A 98 -2.68 12.11 -12.10
N PHE A 99 -2.65 10.99 -12.82
CA PHE A 99 -3.25 10.89 -14.13
C PHE A 99 -4.76 11.14 -13.97
N THR A 100 -5.42 11.75 -14.95
CA THR A 100 -6.86 11.95 -14.86
C THR A 100 -7.56 10.75 -15.49
N PRO A 101 -8.60 10.17 -14.86
CA PRO A 101 -9.41 9.10 -15.47
C PRO A 101 -9.87 9.42 -16.90
N GLN A 102 -10.12 10.70 -17.16
CA GLN A 102 -10.57 11.24 -18.45
C GLN A 102 -9.54 11.08 -19.58
N THR A 103 -8.25 10.91 -19.28
CA THR A 103 -7.18 10.73 -20.28
C THR A 103 -6.66 9.29 -20.33
N SER A 104 -7.20 8.40 -19.49
CA SER A 104 -6.79 7.00 -19.39
C SER A 104 -7.72 6.10 -20.17
N THR A 105 -7.22 5.35 -21.14
CA THR A 105 -8.02 4.36 -21.86
C THR A 105 -8.62 3.31 -20.91
N TYR A 106 -7.88 2.90 -19.87
CA TYR A 106 -8.28 1.78 -19.01
C TYR A 106 -8.98 2.19 -17.71
N SER A 107 -8.97 3.49 -17.34
CA SER A 107 -9.63 3.99 -16.13
C SER A 107 -10.72 5.03 -16.37
N ASN A 108 -11.16 5.20 -17.62
CA ASN A 108 -12.31 6.03 -17.96
C ASN A 108 -13.63 5.28 -17.71
N VAL A 109 -14.03 5.16 -16.45
CA VAL A 109 -15.28 4.52 -16.05
C VAL A 109 -16.37 5.58 -15.85
N VAL A 110 -17.58 5.27 -16.34
CA VAL A 110 -18.75 6.15 -16.17
C VAL A 110 -19.04 6.37 -14.70
N GLY A 111 -19.25 7.63 -14.32
CA GLY A 111 -19.59 7.98 -12.94
C GLY A 111 -18.44 7.83 -11.94
N THR A 112 -17.16 7.85 -12.35
CA THR A 112 -15.99 7.81 -11.44
C THR A 112 -16.10 8.74 -10.23
N ARG A 113 -16.58 9.97 -10.40
CA ARG A 113 -16.82 10.90 -9.28
C ARG A 113 -17.98 10.47 -8.38
N LYS A 114 -19.07 9.99 -8.97
CA LYS A 114 -20.26 9.52 -8.25
C LYS A 114 -19.93 8.34 -7.35
N HIS A 115 -19.07 7.43 -7.80
CA HIS A 115 -18.65 6.25 -7.06
C HIS A 115 -17.41 6.48 -6.16
N GLY A 116 -17.01 7.74 -5.96
CA GLY A 116 -15.90 8.10 -5.07
C GLY A 116 -14.50 7.92 -5.64
N TYR A 117 -14.31 7.35 -6.83
CA TYR A 117 -12.98 7.13 -7.41
C TYR A 117 -12.28 8.39 -7.94
N GLY A 118 -13.03 9.49 -8.13
CA GLY A 118 -12.53 10.67 -8.83
C GLY A 118 -11.63 11.61 -7.99
N ALA A 119 -11.94 11.78 -6.71
CA ALA A 119 -11.18 12.67 -5.81
C ALA A 119 -11.52 12.37 -4.36
N MET A 120 -10.61 12.71 -3.45
CA MET A 120 -10.82 12.61 -2.01
C MET A 120 -12.11 13.35 -1.62
N PRO A 121 -13.05 12.68 -0.91
CA PRO A 121 -14.23 13.33 -0.37
C PRO A 121 -13.86 14.53 0.50
N LYS A 122 -14.63 15.61 0.38
CA LYS A 122 -14.44 16.80 1.21
C LYS A 122 -15.19 16.62 2.52
N ALA A 123 -14.64 17.17 3.60
CA ALA A 123 -15.37 17.32 4.86
C ALA A 123 -16.62 18.18 4.63
N GLU A 124 -17.68 17.83 5.35
CA GLU A 124 -18.95 18.54 5.36
C GLU A 124 -18.72 19.99 5.80
N GLU A 125 -19.36 20.94 5.12
CA GLU A 125 -19.16 22.36 5.37
C GLU A 125 -19.54 22.76 6.80
N THR A 126 -20.61 22.16 7.34
CA THR A 126 -21.06 22.38 8.72
C THR A 126 -19.96 22.00 9.71
N LEU A 127 -19.43 20.78 9.63
CA LEU A 127 -18.35 20.32 10.50
C LEU A 127 -17.08 21.16 10.30
N ALA A 128 -16.68 21.41 9.06
CA ALA A 128 -15.47 22.16 8.77
C ALA A 128 -15.55 23.62 9.26
N SER A 129 -16.73 24.24 9.22
CA SER A 129 -16.98 25.57 9.77
C SER A 129 -16.87 25.60 11.31
N HIS A 130 -17.34 24.56 11.99
CA HIS A 130 -17.19 24.41 13.45
C HIS A 130 -15.73 24.20 13.87
N LEU A 131 -14.97 23.39 13.11
CA LEU A 131 -13.57 23.08 13.41
C LEU A 131 -12.62 24.24 13.07
N SER A 132 -13.04 25.19 12.22
CA SER A 132 -12.25 26.37 11.87
C SER A 132 -13.13 27.63 11.85
N PRO A 133 -13.45 28.19 13.03
CA PRO A 133 -14.34 29.36 13.16
C PRO A 133 -13.82 30.59 12.40
N GLU A 134 -12.50 30.78 12.34
CA GLU A 134 -11.89 31.87 11.57
C GLU A 134 -12.16 31.75 10.07
N ALA A 135 -12.14 30.52 9.53
CA ALA A 135 -12.46 30.26 8.12
C ALA A 135 -13.96 30.36 7.82
N ALA A 136 -14.82 30.07 8.82
CA ALA A 136 -16.29 30.16 8.73
C ALA A 136 -16.80 31.60 8.56
N SER A 137 -16.02 32.60 8.99
CA SER A 137 -16.32 34.03 8.77
C SER A 137 -16.11 34.49 7.32
N SER A 138 -15.55 33.63 6.47
CA SER A 138 -15.21 33.93 5.07
C SER A 138 -16.14 33.18 4.10
N LEU A 139 -16.58 33.83 3.02
CA LEU A 139 -17.36 33.23 1.92
C LEU A 139 -16.61 32.15 1.11
N LYS A 140 -15.43 31.71 1.56
CA LYS A 140 -14.60 30.69 0.90
C LYS A 140 -14.80 29.34 1.59
N ALA A 141 -14.77 28.28 0.78
CA ALA A 141 -14.84 26.92 1.28
C ALA A 141 -13.83 26.69 2.43
N PRO A 142 -14.21 25.99 3.51
CA PRO A 142 -13.32 25.66 4.61
C PRO A 142 -12.05 24.97 4.10
N THR A 143 -10.89 25.44 4.54
CA THR A 143 -9.59 24.83 4.20
C THR A 143 -8.74 24.68 5.44
N PHE A 144 -7.79 23.73 5.41
CA PHE A 144 -6.85 23.56 6.52
C PHE A 144 -6.13 24.87 6.87
N PRO A 145 -5.94 25.20 8.16
CA PRO A 145 -5.51 26.53 8.57
C PRO A 145 -4.04 26.82 8.22
N THR A 146 -3.17 25.82 8.24
CA THR A 146 -1.72 26.01 8.06
C THR A 146 -1.22 25.48 6.72
N LYS A 147 -0.13 26.07 6.20
CA LYS A 147 0.52 25.61 4.96
C LYS A 147 0.94 24.12 5.05
N PRO A 148 1.54 23.63 6.15
CA PRO A 148 1.83 22.21 6.31
C PRO A 148 0.59 21.33 6.15
N LEU A 149 -0.51 21.65 6.82
CA LEU A 149 -1.73 20.82 6.73
C LEU A 149 -2.31 20.82 5.31
N LYS A 150 -2.27 21.95 4.59
CA LYS A 150 -2.68 22.01 3.17
C LYS A 150 -1.81 21.12 2.29
N THR A 151 -0.49 21.13 2.47
CA THR A 151 0.45 20.30 1.70
C THR A 151 0.25 18.81 2.00
N THR A 152 0.15 18.42 3.27
CA THR A 152 -0.15 17.04 3.67
C THR A 152 -1.48 16.57 3.07
N SER A 153 -2.54 17.36 3.19
CA SER A 153 -3.85 17.04 2.61
C SER A 153 -3.80 16.89 1.09
N ALA A 154 -3.03 17.73 0.39
CA ALA A 154 -2.84 17.60 -1.05
C ALA A 154 -2.13 16.30 -1.43
N LEU A 155 -1.13 15.86 -0.66
CA LEU A 155 -0.44 14.58 -0.88
C LEU A 155 -1.36 13.38 -0.63
N VAL A 156 -2.16 13.41 0.44
CA VAL A 156 -3.19 12.41 0.71
C VAL A 156 -4.22 12.37 -0.42
N GLY A 157 -4.67 13.54 -0.90
CA GLY A 157 -5.60 13.64 -2.02
C GLY A 157 -5.02 13.07 -3.32
N LYS A 158 -3.71 13.23 -3.55
CA LYS A 158 -3.01 12.58 -4.67
C LYS A 158 -2.98 11.06 -4.53
N ALA A 159 -2.66 10.55 -3.34
CA ALA A 159 -2.66 9.12 -3.06
C ALA A 159 -4.05 8.51 -3.30
N TYR A 160 -5.08 9.13 -2.72
CA TYR A 160 -6.48 8.71 -2.89
C TYR A 160 -6.89 8.64 -4.36
N SER A 161 -6.60 9.71 -5.12
CA SER A 161 -6.96 9.77 -6.53
C SER A 161 -6.22 8.70 -7.35
N ALA A 162 -4.97 8.40 -7.02
CA ALA A 162 -4.22 7.30 -7.65
C ALA A 162 -4.81 5.91 -7.31
N VAL A 163 -5.28 5.68 -6.08
CA VAL A 163 -6.02 4.44 -5.77
C VAL A 163 -7.35 4.38 -6.51
N GLY A 164 -8.09 5.50 -6.60
CA GLY A 164 -9.32 5.58 -7.36
C GLY A 164 -9.13 5.24 -8.84
N GLN A 165 -8.01 5.63 -9.43
CA GLN A 165 -7.63 5.19 -10.77
C GLN A 165 -7.35 3.68 -10.87
N ALA A 166 -6.73 3.08 -9.85
CA ALA A 166 -6.52 1.64 -9.79
C ALA A 166 -7.87 0.89 -9.74
N ALA A 167 -8.80 1.36 -8.90
CA ALA A 167 -10.15 0.83 -8.82
C ALA A 167 -10.91 0.94 -10.15
N ALA A 168 -10.77 2.07 -10.85
CA ALA A 168 -11.35 2.24 -12.18
C ALA A 168 -10.77 1.27 -13.22
N CYS A 169 -9.46 0.99 -13.20
CA CYS A 169 -8.88 -0.07 -14.02
C CYS A 169 -9.43 -1.47 -13.66
N LEU A 170 -9.67 -1.74 -12.37
CA LEU A 170 -10.23 -3.01 -11.92
C LEU A 170 -11.64 -3.26 -12.43
N HIS A 171 -12.47 -2.23 -12.65
CA HIS A 171 -13.78 -2.41 -13.29
C HIS A 171 -13.65 -2.96 -14.71
N MET A 172 -12.73 -2.39 -15.51
CA MET A 172 -12.46 -2.89 -16.86
C MET A 172 -11.93 -4.33 -16.83
N MET A 173 -10.99 -4.61 -15.92
CA MET A 173 -10.45 -5.96 -15.74
C MET A 173 -11.55 -6.96 -15.39
N ALA A 174 -12.44 -6.63 -14.44
CA ALA A 174 -13.52 -7.50 -14.02
C ALA A 174 -14.50 -7.82 -15.17
N ILE A 175 -14.87 -6.82 -15.97
CA ILE A 175 -15.73 -7.02 -17.16
C ILE A 175 -15.05 -7.97 -18.14
N MET A 176 -13.77 -7.73 -18.45
CA MET A 176 -13.03 -8.56 -19.41
C MET A 176 -12.82 -9.98 -18.89
N GLN A 177 -12.51 -10.16 -17.61
CA GLN A 177 -12.35 -11.50 -17.01
C GLN A 177 -13.67 -12.27 -16.93
N ALA A 178 -14.80 -11.58 -16.67
CA ALA A 178 -16.12 -12.20 -16.72
C ALA A 178 -16.47 -12.65 -18.15
N TYR A 179 -16.22 -11.79 -19.14
CA TYR A 179 -16.39 -12.14 -20.56
C TYR A 179 -15.50 -13.32 -20.98
N GLN A 180 -14.24 -13.36 -20.53
CA GLN A 180 -13.34 -14.50 -20.75
C GLN A 180 -13.86 -15.79 -20.13
N ALA A 181 -14.42 -15.71 -18.91
CA ALA A 181 -15.00 -16.87 -18.26
C ALA A 181 -16.22 -17.40 -19.01
N ASP A 182 -17.06 -16.52 -19.55
CA ASP A 182 -18.21 -16.91 -20.37
C ASP A 182 -17.77 -17.53 -21.70
N LEU A 183 -16.80 -16.93 -22.40
CA LEU A 183 -16.16 -17.54 -23.57
C LEU A 183 -15.65 -18.95 -23.26
N LEU A 184 -14.93 -19.14 -22.15
CA LEU A 184 -14.41 -20.46 -21.77
C LEU A 184 -15.50 -21.49 -21.44
N LYS A 185 -16.69 -21.06 -21.00
CA LYS A 185 -17.85 -21.96 -20.83
C LYS A 185 -18.39 -22.42 -22.18
N ASP A 186 -18.61 -21.48 -23.10
CA ASP A 186 -19.12 -21.78 -24.45
C ASP A 186 -18.18 -22.73 -25.21
N LEU A 187 -16.87 -22.64 -24.96
CA LEU A 187 -15.88 -23.59 -25.48
C LEU A 187 -16.07 -25.02 -24.94
N GLY A 188 -16.43 -25.16 -23.66
CA GLY A 188 -16.66 -26.47 -23.04
C GLY A 188 -17.88 -27.19 -23.61
N ASP A 189 -18.83 -26.44 -24.16
CA ASP A 189 -20.07 -26.95 -24.75
C ASP A 189 -19.99 -27.16 -26.28
N SER A 190 -18.92 -26.69 -26.93
CA SER A 190 -18.72 -26.79 -28.39
C SER A 190 -17.80 -27.94 -28.78
N GLU A 191 -18.13 -28.68 -29.85
CA GLU A 191 -17.27 -29.74 -30.40
C GLU A 191 -16.07 -29.19 -31.20
N GLU A 192 -16.17 -27.96 -31.74
CA GLU A 192 -15.10 -27.34 -32.53
C GLU A 192 -14.63 -26.01 -31.91
N VAL A 193 -13.30 -25.82 -31.87
CA VAL A 193 -12.68 -24.57 -31.43
C VAL A 193 -12.46 -23.65 -32.63
N GLY A 194 -13.38 -22.71 -32.84
CA GLY A 194 -13.28 -21.72 -33.91
C GLY A 194 -12.05 -20.81 -33.77
N ALA A 195 -11.43 -20.42 -34.88
CA ALA A 195 -10.31 -19.48 -34.87
C ALA A 195 -10.68 -18.11 -34.29
N ASP A 196 -11.92 -17.68 -34.49
CA ASP A 196 -12.47 -16.41 -33.97
C ASP A 196 -12.54 -16.42 -32.44
N PHE A 197 -12.93 -17.55 -31.84
CA PHE A 197 -12.94 -17.75 -30.39
C PHE A 197 -11.56 -17.54 -29.77
N ILE A 198 -10.53 -18.20 -30.33
CA ILE A 198 -9.15 -18.08 -29.86
C ILE A 198 -8.67 -16.64 -30.00
N HIS A 199 -9.06 -15.96 -31.09
CA HIS A 199 -8.73 -14.56 -31.31
C HIS A 199 -9.35 -13.65 -30.24
N GLU A 200 -10.63 -13.81 -29.90
CA GLU A 200 -11.30 -13.04 -28.84
C GLU A 200 -10.69 -13.27 -27.46
N LEU A 201 -10.36 -14.53 -27.13
CA LEU A 201 -9.71 -14.86 -25.85
C LEU A 201 -8.31 -14.22 -25.74
N ARG A 202 -7.54 -14.21 -26.84
CA ARG A 202 -6.22 -13.54 -26.88
C ARG A 202 -6.36 -12.03 -26.73
N GLN A 203 -7.31 -11.42 -27.44
CA GLN A 203 -7.52 -9.98 -27.42
C GLN A 203 -7.96 -9.50 -26.04
N SER A 204 -8.94 -10.17 -25.43
CA SER A 204 -9.38 -9.87 -24.06
C SER A 204 -8.25 -10.06 -23.05
N THR A 205 -7.40 -11.08 -23.22
CA THR A 205 -6.26 -11.32 -22.31
C THR A 205 -5.23 -10.21 -22.40
N ASP A 206 -4.88 -9.75 -23.61
CA ASP A 206 -3.98 -8.61 -23.80
C ASP A 206 -4.54 -7.34 -23.12
N LEU A 207 -5.84 -7.08 -23.24
CA LEU A 207 -6.49 -5.94 -22.59
C LEU A 207 -6.43 -6.03 -21.06
N VAL A 208 -6.71 -7.21 -20.48
CA VAL A 208 -6.61 -7.45 -19.02
C VAL A 208 -5.17 -7.25 -18.53
N LEU A 209 -4.17 -7.74 -19.28
CA LEU A 209 -2.76 -7.55 -18.94
C LEU A 209 -2.35 -6.08 -18.95
N ARG A 210 -2.79 -5.32 -19.97
CA ARG A 210 -2.53 -3.87 -20.04
C ARG A 210 -3.22 -3.11 -18.91
N ALA A 211 -4.47 -3.44 -18.61
CA ALA A 211 -5.20 -2.85 -17.48
C ALA A 211 -4.53 -3.20 -16.15
N THR A 212 -4.06 -4.44 -15.96
CA THR A 212 -3.30 -4.88 -14.77
C THR A 212 -2.04 -4.02 -14.59
N LYS A 213 -1.29 -3.80 -15.67
CA LYS A 213 -0.10 -2.94 -15.65
C LYS A 213 -0.42 -1.50 -15.23
N GLU A 214 -1.51 -0.92 -15.72
CA GLU A 214 -1.95 0.42 -15.31
C GLU A 214 -2.44 0.46 -13.85
N THR A 215 -3.15 -0.56 -13.37
CA THR A 215 -3.54 -0.72 -11.96
C THR A 215 -2.31 -0.68 -11.07
N VAL A 216 -1.29 -1.48 -11.39
CA VAL A 216 -0.02 -1.58 -10.66
C VAL A 216 0.74 -0.24 -10.64
N LYS A 217 0.82 0.45 -11.78
CA LYS A 217 1.42 1.81 -11.84
C LYS A 217 0.69 2.77 -10.91
N SER A 218 -0.64 2.71 -10.89
CA SER A 218 -1.48 3.59 -10.10
C SER A 218 -1.34 3.33 -8.61
N ILE A 219 -1.26 2.06 -8.20
CA ILE A 219 -0.91 1.66 -6.82
C ILE A 219 0.47 2.20 -6.44
N GLY A 220 1.47 2.04 -7.31
CA GLY A 220 2.82 2.58 -7.07
C GLY A 220 2.85 4.09 -6.86
N ARG A 221 2.04 4.85 -7.61
CA ARG A 221 1.89 6.31 -7.41
C ARG A 221 1.23 6.64 -6.07
N SER A 222 0.22 5.86 -5.67
CA SER A 222 -0.41 6.03 -4.35
C SER A 222 0.59 5.81 -3.22
N MET A 223 1.33 4.70 -3.26
CA MET A 223 2.37 4.41 -2.27
C MET A 223 3.42 5.52 -2.21
N ALA A 224 3.86 6.03 -3.37
CA ALA A 224 4.82 7.11 -3.44
C ALA A 224 4.29 8.42 -2.81
N ALA A 225 3.00 8.75 -3.04
CA ALA A 225 2.36 9.91 -2.44
C ALA A 225 2.16 9.76 -0.92
N LEU A 226 1.87 8.55 -0.43
CA LEU A 226 1.80 8.26 1.01
C LEU A 226 3.17 8.39 1.68
N VAL A 227 4.24 7.86 1.07
CA VAL A 227 5.60 8.04 1.59
C VAL A 227 6.02 9.51 1.59
N ALA A 228 5.68 10.28 0.56
CA ALA A 228 5.90 11.72 0.56
C ALA A 228 5.08 12.44 1.64
N THR A 229 3.90 11.93 1.99
CA THR A 229 3.10 12.45 3.11
C THR A 229 3.84 12.25 4.42
N GLU A 230 4.38 11.05 4.65
CA GLU A 230 5.21 10.74 5.82
C GLU A 230 6.48 11.60 5.86
N HIS A 231 7.21 11.74 4.75
CA HIS A 231 8.34 12.67 4.66
C HIS A 231 7.95 14.07 5.10
N HIS A 232 6.84 14.58 4.56
CA HIS A 232 6.37 15.92 4.85
C HIS A 232 6.03 16.09 6.34
N LEU A 233 5.37 15.11 6.97
CA LEU A 233 5.05 15.15 8.40
C LEU A 233 6.31 15.22 9.26
N TRP A 234 7.25 14.29 9.06
CA TRP A 234 8.50 14.24 9.84
C TRP A 234 9.36 15.49 9.64
N LEU A 235 9.46 16.00 8.41
CA LEU A 235 10.23 17.21 8.12
C LEU A 235 9.63 18.45 8.80
N ASN A 236 8.30 18.52 8.99
CA ASN A 236 7.67 19.64 9.68
C ASN A 236 7.95 19.66 11.19
N LEU A 237 8.35 18.54 11.79
CA LEU A 237 8.80 18.48 13.19
C LEU A 237 10.26 18.95 13.36
N SER A 238 10.99 19.10 12.27
CA SER A 238 12.43 19.38 12.29
C SER A 238 12.76 20.85 12.02
N ASP A 239 13.85 21.33 12.63
CA ASP A 239 14.46 22.63 12.32
C ASP A 239 15.45 22.54 11.13
N ILE A 240 15.21 21.59 10.22
CA ILE A 240 16.02 21.44 9.01
C ILE A 240 15.75 22.61 8.07
N LYS A 241 16.79 23.15 7.44
CA LYS A 241 16.66 24.21 6.42
C LYS A 241 15.78 23.77 5.25
N ASP A 242 14.97 24.67 4.71
CA ASP A 242 13.99 24.38 3.63
C ASP A 242 14.60 23.70 2.40
N ARG A 243 15.83 24.06 2.03
CA ARG A 243 16.56 23.40 0.92
C ARG A 243 16.75 21.90 1.17
N ASN A 244 17.10 21.53 2.39
CA ASN A 244 17.29 20.13 2.78
C ASN A 244 15.94 19.41 2.95
N LYS A 245 14.90 20.10 3.45
CA LYS A 245 13.53 19.57 3.48
C LYS A 245 13.03 19.23 2.08
N THR A 246 13.24 20.12 1.12
CA THR A 246 12.83 19.90 -0.28
C THR A 246 13.54 18.69 -0.90
N PHE A 247 14.84 18.52 -0.62
CA PHE A 247 15.62 17.37 -1.07
C PHE A 247 15.11 16.06 -0.46
N LEU A 248 14.89 16.03 0.86
CA LEU A 248 14.41 14.85 1.59
C LEU A 248 12.97 14.48 1.21
N LEU A 249 12.11 15.46 0.93
CA LEU A 249 10.74 15.23 0.45
C LEU A 249 10.69 14.59 -0.94
N ALA A 250 11.74 14.76 -1.74
CA ALA A 250 11.86 14.16 -3.06
C ALA A 250 12.60 12.82 -3.05
N ALA A 251 13.02 12.33 -1.87
CA ALA A 251 13.77 11.10 -1.74
C ALA A 251 12.95 9.90 -2.26
N PRO A 252 13.56 8.98 -3.03
CA PRO A 252 12.87 7.77 -3.46
C PRO A 252 12.38 6.93 -2.28
N LEU A 253 11.31 6.15 -2.51
CA LEU A 253 10.92 5.12 -1.55
C LEU A 253 12.03 4.08 -1.42
N ASN A 254 12.47 3.81 -0.19
CA ASN A 254 13.44 2.77 0.13
C ASN A 254 12.86 1.86 1.24
N PRO A 255 12.75 0.54 1.03
CA PRO A 255 12.25 -0.39 2.05
C PRO A 255 13.06 -0.38 3.36
N SER A 256 14.35 -0.03 3.30
CA SER A 256 15.25 -0.04 4.46
C SER A 256 15.02 1.15 5.41
N GLY A 257 14.30 2.20 4.98
CA GLY A 257 14.01 3.34 5.82
C GLY A 257 13.36 4.49 5.07
N LEU A 258 12.54 5.27 5.78
CA LEU A 258 11.69 6.31 5.20
C LEU A 258 12.45 7.28 4.27
N PHE A 259 13.60 7.79 4.70
CA PHE A 259 14.44 8.71 3.90
C PHE A 259 15.55 8.00 3.11
N GLY A 260 15.76 6.70 3.35
CA GLY A 260 16.83 5.91 2.74
C GLY A 260 18.20 6.58 2.81
N ASP A 261 18.98 6.42 1.75
CA ASP A 261 20.33 7.00 1.63
C ASP A 261 20.32 8.54 1.55
N ALA A 262 19.17 9.19 1.32
CA ALA A 262 19.13 10.65 1.24
C ALA A 262 19.47 11.32 2.57
N ILE A 263 19.26 10.62 3.70
CA ILE A 263 19.55 11.14 5.03
C ILE A 263 21.06 11.27 5.30
N SER A 264 21.89 10.40 4.71
CA SER A 264 23.35 10.45 4.90
C SER A 264 23.90 11.75 4.30
N THR A 265 23.46 12.10 3.09
CA THR A 265 23.85 13.35 2.41
C THR A 265 23.47 14.59 3.23
N VAL A 266 22.30 14.61 3.87
CA VAL A 266 21.89 15.75 4.72
C VAL A 266 22.69 15.78 6.01
N THR A 267 22.97 14.61 6.59
CA THR A 267 23.76 14.47 7.81
C THR A 267 25.19 14.94 7.60
N GLU A 268 25.83 14.56 6.50
CA GLU A 268 27.17 15.01 6.11
C GLU A 268 27.23 16.54 5.97
N ARG A 269 26.27 17.14 5.25
CA ARG A 269 26.17 18.61 5.12
C ARG A 269 25.99 19.30 6.47
N PHE A 270 25.21 18.70 7.36
CA PHE A 270 25.01 19.25 8.70
C PHE A 270 26.27 19.17 9.55
N GLN A 271 26.99 18.05 9.50
CA GLN A 271 28.27 17.88 10.19
C GLN A 271 29.32 18.84 9.65
N GLU A 272 29.40 19.03 8.33
CA GLU A 272 30.31 19.99 7.71
C GLU A 272 29.99 21.42 8.13
N ALA A 273 28.71 21.82 8.09
CA ALA A 273 28.28 23.13 8.55
C ALA A 273 28.58 23.36 10.04
N ARG A 274 28.42 22.33 10.89
CA ARG A 274 28.82 22.39 12.31
C ARG A 274 30.32 22.57 12.48
N LYS A 275 31.14 21.84 11.72
CA LYS A 275 32.61 21.97 11.75
C LYS A 275 33.03 23.39 11.32
N GLN A 276 32.45 23.91 10.24
CA GLN A 276 32.71 25.28 9.78
C GLN A 276 32.29 26.33 10.81
N ALA A 277 31.10 26.19 11.41
CA ALA A 277 30.63 27.10 12.45
C ALA A 277 31.53 27.08 13.71
N ALA A 278 31.96 25.90 14.14
CA ALA A 278 32.90 25.75 15.25
C ALA A 278 34.27 26.38 14.93
N ALA A 279 34.77 26.20 13.72
CA ALA A 279 36.00 26.86 13.26
C ALA A 279 35.85 28.39 13.28
N MET A 280 34.76 28.93 12.76
CA MET A 280 34.51 30.39 12.81
C MET A 280 34.41 30.93 14.23
N GLN A 281 33.84 30.18 15.17
CA GLN A 281 33.79 30.58 16.59
C GLN A 281 35.19 30.68 17.22
N GLN A 282 36.17 29.93 16.75
CA GLN A 282 37.56 30.05 17.22
C GLN A 282 38.23 31.36 16.76
N PHE A 283 37.73 31.97 15.68
CA PHE A 283 38.24 33.25 15.16
C PHE A 283 37.50 34.47 15.70
N LEU A 284 36.41 34.30 16.46
CA LEU A 284 35.71 35.40 17.10
C LEU A 284 36.41 35.75 18.44
N PRO A 285 36.80 37.02 18.66
CA PRO A 285 37.44 37.41 19.92
C PRO A 285 36.49 37.15 21.09
N ARG A 286 36.94 36.36 22.06
CA ARG A 286 36.23 36.17 23.33
C ARG A 286 36.05 37.55 23.98
N ARG A 287 34.80 37.98 24.13
CA ARG A 287 34.46 39.19 24.87
C ARG A 287 34.98 39.01 26.31
N THR A 288 36.08 39.67 26.64
CA THR A 288 36.60 39.73 28.00
C THR A 288 35.52 40.33 28.88
N GLN A 289 34.98 39.55 29.81
CA GLN A 289 34.22 40.12 30.91
C GLN A 289 35.18 41.02 31.67
N VAL A 290 34.94 42.33 31.60
CA VAL A 290 35.61 43.29 32.47
C VAL A 290 35.18 42.95 33.91
N PRO A 291 36.11 42.69 34.84
CA PRO A 291 35.77 42.51 36.23
C PRO A 291 35.14 43.81 36.73
N SER A 292 33.89 43.75 37.19
CA SER A 292 33.30 44.85 37.93
C SER A 292 34.10 45.04 39.21
N ALA A 293 34.99 46.03 39.21
CA ALA A 293 35.62 46.54 40.41
C ALA A 293 34.53 47.20 41.26
N ALA A 294 33.87 46.41 42.12
CA ALA A 294 33.20 46.94 43.29
C ALA A 294 34.25 47.03 44.40
N GLY A 295 34.69 48.27 44.66
CA GLY A 295 35.64 48.61 45.70
C GLY A 295 35.15 48.23 47.09
N ARG A 296 36.12 47.96 47.95
CA ARG A 296 36.00 47.97 49.40
C ARG A 296 35.82 49.43 49.87
N GLU A 297 34.80 49.68 50.67
CA GLU A 297 34.81 50.26 52.04
C GLU A 297 33.39 50.67 52.46
#